data_AF-A0A7C5PBL1-F1
#
_entry.id   AF-A0A7C5PBL1-F1
#
_cell.length_a   1.000
_cell.length_b   1.000
_cell.length_c   1.000
_cell.angle_alpha   90.00
_cell.angle_beta   90.00
_cell.angle_gamma   90.00
#
_symmetry.space_group_name_H-M   'P 1'
#
loop_
_entity.id
_entity.type
_entity.pdbx_description
1 polymer ?
#
loop_
_entity_poly.entity_id
_entity_poly.type
_entity_poly.pdbx_seq_one_letter_code
_entity_poly.pdbx_strand_id
1 'polypeptide(L)'
;PDRGESCLDYPLSSDCNCSAGTICKADCPAFYSSSSLDEKGCVNIAMISQKGQQCAQNCQCNETAGLICDTRFGTMRCCPPDNYYDEISHKCVNYKSDNKCNTTAPFSENCQNSPQDCKCTTECCPNCKYAQNDGCCPTGRKKCEKSAGPECINPGGKNETEKCECDAECNPGLVCSSKKDDPSNKACCPQGKEWDGSECKTAFCSYPCEPGCILPDKWDWRNVNGVNYMSPVRDQGVCGSCWAFSTVGAVEGTYNIENNCPGCDTNLAEQELVSCSGAGSCEGGDLDPALSFIKNKNIVPESCFPYQAYDAPCNNMCSNNLEFYSLTNYVDVSGNIDKIKHALICNGPLSVGTLHWPIGNGQFGGHGIVLVGYDDTNQRWIFKNSWGANWGEYGYGYISYSDPRNDLVNYSFSVNGVKKVVS
;
A
#
# COMPACT_ATOMS: atom_id res chain seq x y z
N PRO A 1 14.40 -41.47 24.48
CA PRO A 1 15.35 -42.51 25.00
C PRO A 1 15.80 -43.53 23.95
N ASP A 2 14.95 -43.93 22.99
CA ASP A 2 15.33 -44.93 21.96
C ASP A 2 15.87 -44.35 20.64
N ARG A 3 16.33 -43.10 20.63
CA ARG A 3 17.02 -42.48 19.48
C ARG A 3 18.37 -41.84 19.78
N GLY A 4 18.87 -41.90 21.03
CA GLY A 4 20.19 -41.35 21.37
C GLY A 4 20.36 -39.84 21.18
N GLU A 5 19.32 -39.10 20.82
CA GLU A 5 19.33 -37.63 20.74
C GLU A 5 18.84 -37.05 22.07
N SER A 6 19.69 -36.26 22.73
CA SER A 6 19.30 -35.46 23.88
C SER A 6 18.44 -34.29 23.41
N CYS A 7 17.12 -34.34 23.66
CA CYS A 7 16.17 -33.26 23.39
C CYS A 7 16.36 -32.04 24.33
N LEU A 8 17.59 -31.64 24.62
CA LEU A 8 17.89 -30.59 25.61
C LEU A 8 18.25 -29.24 24.99
N ASP A 9 18.46 -29.14 23.67
CA ASP A 9 18.84 -27.86 23.09
C ASP A 9 17.66 -26.88 22.96
N TYR A 10 16.41 -27.37 22.88
CA TYR A 10 15.21 -26.55 22.77
C TYR A 10 14.02 -27.19 23.51
N PRO A 11 14.02 -27.22 24.86
CA PRO A 11 12.86 -27.70 25.61
C PRO A 11 11.64 -26.81 25.31
N LEU A 12 10.43 -27.35 25.27
CA LEU A 12 9.21 -26.54 25.36
C LEU A 12 8.97 -26.15 26.81
N SER A 13 8.21 -25.08 27.07
CA SER A 13 7.91 -24.65 28.44
C SER A 13 7.23 -25.74 29.28
N SER A 14 6.45 -26.62 28.63
CA SER A 14 5.82 -27.79 29.25
C SER A 14 6.78 -28.90 29.67
N ASP A 15 8.00 -28.91 29.12
CA ASP A 15 8.99 -29.97 29.32
C ASP A 15 9.96 -29.63 30.46
N CYS A 16 9.95 -28.38 30.92
CA CYS A 16 10.80 -27.88 32.00
C CYS A 16 10.18 -28.11 33.39
N ASN A 17 10.99 -28.57 34.34
CA ASN A 17 10.60 -28.69 35.75
C ASN A 17 11.60 -27.95 36.66
N CYS A 18 11.52 -26.62 36.62
CA CYS A 18 12.51 -25.72 37.24
C CYS A 18 12.25 -25.49 38.73
N SER A 19 13.32 -25.57 39.53
CA SER A 19 13.29 -25.23 40.96
C SER A 19 13.34 -23.71 41.19
N ALA A 20 12.95 -23.26 42.38
CA ALA A 20 13.05 -21.85 42.76
C ALA A 20 14.47 -21.30 42.54
N GLY A 21 14.59 -20.18 41.83
CA GLY A 21 15.88 -19.58 41.43
C GLY A 21 16.40 -20.02 40.05
N THR A 22 15.65 -20.85 39.32
CA THR A 22 15.95 -21.26 37.93
C THR A 22 14.77 -20.96 37.01
N ILE A 23 15.02 -20.77 35.71
CA ILE A 23 13.99 -20.49 34.69
C ILE A 23 14.14 -21.44 33.49
N CYS A 24 13.03 -21.82 32.85
CA CYS A 24 13.04 -22.67 31.67
C CYS A 24 13.64 -21.91 30.47
N LYS A 25 14.51 -22.57 29.68
CA LYS A 25 15.09 -21.96 28.47
C LYS A 25 14.05 -21.54 27.44
N ALA A 26 12.98 -22.32 27.30
CA ALA A 26 11.88 -22.03 26.36
C ALA A 26 11.23 -20.66 26.63
N ASP A 27 11.15 -20.31 27.92
CA ASP A 27 10.56 -19.05 28.39
C ASP A 27 11.56 -17.90 28.39
N CYS A 28 12.85 -18.18 28.22
CA CYS A 28 13.87 -17.16 28.04
C CYS A 28 14.91 -17.53 26.97
N PRO A 29 14.53 -17.41 25.68
CA PRO A 29 15.32 -17.90 24.54
C PRO A 29 16.61 -17.13 24.28
N ALA A 30 16.78 -15.96 24.89
CA ALA A 30 17.95 -15.09 24.76
C ALA A 30 19.27 -15.72 25.22
N PHE A 31 19.22 -16.89 25.88
CA PHE A 31 20.39 -17.58 26.40
C PHE A 31 20.78 -18.79 25.54
N TYR A 32 21.80 -18.64 24.70
CA TYR A 32 22.17 -19.65 23.69
C TYR A 32 23.18 -20.71 24.17
N SER A 33 23.76 -20.57 25.36
CA SER A 33 24.82 -21.48 25.83
C SER A 33 24.23 -22.79 26.37
N SER A 34 24.29 -23.85 25.55
CA SER A 34 23.86 -25.22 25.91
C SER A 34 24.61 -25.83 27.09
N SER A 35 25.79 -25.28 27.43
CA SER A 35 26.63 -25.72 28.56
C SER A 35 26.13 -25.27 29.94
N SER A 36 24.99 -24.60 30.05
CA SER A 36 24.47 -24.03 31.31
C SER A 36 23.05 -24.48 31.64
N LEU A 37 22.50 -25.42 30.88
CA LEU A 37 21.22 -26.05 31.16
C LEU A 37 21.45 -27.22 32.10
N ASP A 38 20.64 -27.32 33.14
CA ASP A 38 20.56 -28.57 33.89
C ASP A 38 19.83 -29.64 33.06
N GLU A 39 19.85 -30.89 33.56
CA GLU A 39 19.19 -32.03 32.91
C GLU A 39 17.67 -31.86 32.74
N LYS A 40 17.07 -30.82 33.34
CA LYS A 40 15.65 -30.48 33.26
C LYS A 40 15.35 -29.29 32.33
N GLY A 41 16.35 -28.81 31.59
CA GLY A 41 16.21 -27.71 30.63
C GLY A 41 16.12 -26.32 31.28
N CYS A 42 16.54 -26.18 32.54
CA CYS A 42 16.47 -24.93 33.30
C CYS A 42 17.84 -24.26 33.45
N VAL A 43 17.85 -22.92 33.47
CA VAL A 43 19.05 -22.10 33.66
C VAL A 43 19.00 -21.39 35.02
N ASN A 44 20.14 -21.31 35.71
CA ASN A 44 20.26 -20.61 36.99
C ASN A 44 20.29 -19.08 36.79
N ILE A 45 19.37 -18.37 37.44
CA ILE A 45 19.21 -16.92 37.31
C ILE A 45 20.47 -16.17 37.79
N ALA A 46 21.16 -16.67 38.81
CA ALA A 46 22.37 -16.02 39.33
C ALA A 46 23.56 -16.06 38.33
N MET A 47 23.65 -17.11 37.51
CA MET A 47 24.68 -17.18 36.45
C MET A 47 24.39 -16.20 35.31
N ILE A 48 23.12 -16.00 34.97
CA ILE A 48 22.69 -15.00 33.98
C ILE A 48 23.14 -13.61 34.45
N SER A 49 22.88 -13.27 35.72
CA SER A 49 23.30 -12.00 36.31
C SER A 49 24.82 -11.79 36.32
N GLN A 50 25.61 -12.82 36.61
CA GLN A 50 27.08 -12.70 36.64
C GLN A 50 27.67 -12.44 35.24
N LYS A 51 27.16 -13.11 34.20
CA LYS A 51 27.58 -12.85 32.80
C LYS A 51 27.17 -11.46 32.34
N GLY A 52 25.97 -11.03 32.72
CA GLY A 52 25.49 -9.67 32.50
C GLY A 52 26.43 -8.59 33.04
N GLN A 53 26.93 -8.77 34.26
CA GLN A 53 27.90 -7.86 34.89
C GLN A 53 29.28 -7.88 34.23
N GLN A 54 29.80 -9.06 33.84
CA GLN A 54 31.06 -9.16 33.09
C GLN A 54 30.97 -8.53 31.70
N CYS A 55 29.80 -8.62 31.08
CA CYS A 55 29.52 -8.00 29.79
C CYS A 55 29.49 -6.47 29.92
N ALA A 56 28.88 -5.92 30.98
CA ALA A 56 28.87 -4.47 31.25
C ALA A 56 30.27 -3.85 31.30
N GLN A 57 31.26 -4.59 31.82
CA GLN A 57 32.64 -4.10 31.95
C GLN A 57 33.43 -4.11 30.64
N ASN A 58 33.05 -4.96 29.67
CA ASN A 58 33.81 -5.21 28.45
C ASN A 58 33.09 -4.81 27.16
N CYS A 59 31.83 -4.40 27.26
CA CYS A 59 31.00 -4.02 26.13
C CYS A 59 31.13 -2.51 25.86
N GLN A 60 31.37 -2.16 24.59
CA GLN A 60 31.54 -0.77 24.15
C GLN A 60 30.34 -0.36 23.28
N CYS A 61 29.29 0.14 23.93
CA CYS A 61 28.14 0.72 23.25
C CYS A 61 28.23 2.24 23.21
N ASN A 62 27.70 2.83 22.15
CA ASN A 62 27.73 4.28 21.98
C ASN A 62 26.62 4.91 22.84
N GLU A 63 26.96 5.32 24.06
CA GLU A 63 26.02 5.92 25.03
C GLU A 63 25.41 7.24 24.52
N THR A 64 26.11 7.94 23.63
CA THR A 64 25.62 9.18 23.00
C THR A 64 24.50 8.94 21.99
N ALA A 65 24.36 7.71 21.49
CA ALA A 65 23.23 7.26 20.66
C ALA A 65 22.04 6.75 21.49
N GLY A 66 22.10 6.88 22.83
CA GLY A 66 21.08 6.37 23.75
C GLY A 66 21.00 4.85 23.84
N LEU A 67 22.01 4.13 23.35
CA LEU A 67 22.06 2.66 23.42
C LEU A 67 22.96 2.23 24.59
N ILE A 68 22.50 1.26 25.36
CA ILE A 68 23.24 0.65 26.46
C ILE A 68 23.55 -0.81 26.12
N CYS A 69 24.64 -1.32 26.68
CA CYS A 69 24.95 -2.74 26.59
C CYS A 69 23.82 -3.56 27.20
N ASP A 70 23.45 -4.67 26.56
CA ASP A 70 22.60 -5.68 27.17
C ASP A 70 23.38 -6.39 28.29
N THR A 71 23.31 -5.77 29.47
CA THR A 71 23.90 -6.26 30.71
C THR A 71 22.98 -7.23 31.43
N ARG A 72 21.78 -7.52 30.90
CA ARG A 72 20.85 -8.45 31.55
C ARG A 72 21.15 -9.88 31.14
N PHE A 73 21.40 -10.13 29.85
CA PHE A 73 21.74 -11.47 29.36
C PHE A 73 23.19 -11.61 28.92
N GLY A 74 23.94 -10.50 28.92
CA GLY A 74 25.39 -10.50 28.67
C GLY A 74 25.74 -10.81 27.22
N THR A 75 24.87 -10.44 26.27
CA THR A 75 25.02 -10.71 24.83
C THR A 75 26.07 -9.84 24.14
N MET A 76 26.63 -8.85 24.84
CA MET A 76 27.57 -7.84 24.32
C MET A 76 27.01 -7.03 23.13
N ARG A 77 25.68 -7.01 22.97
CA ARG A 77 24.98 -6.22 21.95
C ARG A 77 24.39 -4.95 22.55
N CYS A 78 24.27 -3.91 21.72
CA CYS A 78 23.76 -2.60 22.13
C CYS A 78 22.27 -2.49 21.83
N CYS A 79 21.47 -2.21 22.84
CA CYS A 79 20.03 -1.99 22.70
C CYS A 79 19.60 -0.68 23.36
N PRO A 80 18.44 -0.11 22.99
CA PRO A 80 17.88 1.03 23.71
C PRO A 80 17.66 0.70 25.19
N PRO A 81 17.51 1.71 26.07
CA PRO A 81 17.26 1.48 27.48
C PRO A 81 15.97 0.66 27.64
N ASP A 82 15.90 -0.18 28.67
CA ASP A 82 14.78 -1.11 28.90
C ASP A 82 14.56 -2.20 27.81
N ASN A 83 15.57 -2.50 26.98
CA ASN A 83 15.51 -3.60 26.00
C ASN A 83 16.74 -4.53 26.10
N TYR A 84 16.57 -5.80 25.71
CA TYR A 84 17.67 -6.76 25.50
C TYR A 84 17.72 -7.25 24.06
N TYR A 85 18.86 -7.81 23.65
CA TYR A 85 19.00 -8.37 22.32
C TYR A 85 18.53 -9.82 22.30
N ASP A 86 17.44 -10.09 21.60
CA ASP A 86 16.96 -11.46 21.35
C ASP A 86 17.72 -12.04 20.15
N GLU A 87 18.53 -13.07 20.42
CA GLU A 87 19.34 -13.72 19.39
C GLU A 87 18.50 -14.54 18.40
N ILE A 88 17.26 -14.93 18.73
CA ILE A 88 16.42 -15.70 17.80
C ILE A 88 15.78 -14.76 16.77
N SER A 89 15.19 -13.66 17.22
CA SER A 89 14.59 -12.67 16.31
C SER A 89 15.60 -11.66 15.75
N HIS A 90 16.83 -11.67 16.26
CA HIS A 90 17.91 -10.73 15.94
C HIS A 90 17.53 -9.25 16.17
N LYS A 91 16.67 -8.97 17.16
CA LYS A 91 16.14 -7.62 17.47
C LYS A 91 16.24 -7.29 18.95
N CYS A 92 16.22 -6.00 19.27
CA CYS A 92 16.08 -5.54 20.65
C CYS A 92 14.60 -5.61 21.08
N VAL A 93 14.31 -6.29 22.19
CA VAL A 93 12.97 -6.53 22.72
C VAL A 93 12.82 -5.88 24.09
N ASN A 94 11.68 -5.21 24.34
CA ASN A 94 11.45 -4.47 25.58
C ASN A 94 11.07 -5.41 26.74
N TYR A 95 11.72 -5.22 27.90
CA TYR A 95 11.54 -6.08 29.08
C TYR A 95 10.11 -6.14 29.62
N LYS A 96 9.36 -5.03 29.51
CA LYS A 96 8.03 -4.92 30.12
C LYS A 96 6.93 -5.52 29.25
N SER A 97 7.14 -5.61 27.93
CA SER A 97 6.16 -6.14 26.99
C SER A 97 6.36 -7.61 26.65
N ASP A 98 7.54 -8.17 26.93
CA ASP A 98 7.88 -9.53 26.47
C ASP A 98 7.09 -10.64 27.19
N ASN A 99 6.60 -10.41 28.42
CA ASN A 99 5.85 -11.36 29.26
C ASN A 99 6.47 -12.77 29.44
N LYS A 100 7.62 -13.05 28.82
CA LYS A 100 8.31 -14.34 28.75
C LYS A 100 9.49 -14.39 29.73
N CYS A 101 10.44 -13.45 29.66
CA CYS A 101 11.55 -13.34 30.62
C CYS A 101 11.25 -12.37 31.78
N ASN A 102 10.37 -12.74 32.73
CA ASN A 102 10.05 -11.87 33.87
C ASN A 102 10.91 -12.17 35.10
N THR A 103 12.19 -11.75 35.09
CA THR A 103 13.03 -11.77 36.30
C THR A 103 12.89 -10.42 37.01
N THR A 104 12.35 -10.41 38.23
CA THR A 104 12.09 -9.18 38.98
C THR A 104 13.38 -8.45 39.40
N ALA A 105 13.37 -7.13 39.14
CA ALA A 105 14.28 -6.04 39.55
C ALA A 105 15.59 -5.81 38.73
N PRO A 106 15.89 -4.54 38.33
CA PRO A 106 17.16 -4.17 37.70
C PRO A 106 18.28 -4.01 38.73
N PHE A 107 19.48 -4.50 38.40
CA PHE A 107 20.66 -4.43 39.26
C PHE A 107 21.41 -3.10 39.07
N SER A 108 21.53 -2.38 40.19
CA SER A 108 22.27 -1.15 40.54
C SER A 108 23.09 -0.37 39.49
N GLU A 109 22.70 0.90 39.35
CA GLU A 109 23.50 2.08 38.99
C GLU A 109 24.77 2.22 39.85
N ASN A 110 25.89 2.66 39.25
CA ASN A 110 27.07 3.35 39.83
C ASN A 110 27.99 3.70 38.62
N CYS A 111 28.40 4.93 38.27
CA CYS A 111 28.90 6.11 39.01
C CYS A 111 28.62 7.41 38.19
N GLN A 112 28.02 8.47 38.73
CA GLN A 112 28.61 9.66 39.41
C GLN A 112 29.39 10.70 38.55
N ASN A 113 28.87 11.95 38.60
CA ASN A 113 29.52 13.28 38.61
C ASN A 113 29.57 14.19 37.34
N SER A 114 28.56 15.07 37.22
CA SER A 114 28.64 16.56 37.16
C SER A 114 29.41 17.27 36.01
N PRO A 115 29.26 18.60 35.79
CA PRO A 115 28.74 19.19 34.56
C PRO A 115 29.82 19.98 33.81
N GLN A 116 30.41 19.44 32.72
CA GLN A 116 31.39 20.20 31.93
C GLN A 116 31.44 19.99 30.40
N ASP A 117 30.65 19.12 29.76
CA ASP A 117 30.84 18.84 28.33
C ASP A 117 29.80 19.46 27.37
N CYS A 118 29.37 20.69 27.65
CA CYS A 118 28.83 21.55 26.60
C CYS A 118 29.93 22.45 26.03
N LYS A 119 30.88 21.89 25.25
CA LYS A 119 31.63 22.64 24.22
C LYS A 119 32.02 21.75 23.05
N CYS A 120 31.45 22.04 21.89
CA CYS A 120 31.94 21.56 20.60
C CYS A 120 33.40 22.00 20.41
N THR A 121 34.34 21.06 20.31
CA THR A 121 35.73 21.34 19.95
C THR A 121 36.05 20.75 18.58
N THR A 122 36.06 21.64 17.57
CA THR A 122 36.99 21.81 16.43
C THR A 122 37.80 20.67 15.77
N GLU A 123 37.64 19.38 16.04
CA GLU A 123 38.52 18.33 15.46
C GLU A 123 37.88 17.44 14.36
N CYS A 124 36.89 17.95 13.63
CA CYS A 124 36.39 17.29 12.43
C CYS A 124 36.52 18.20 11.20
N CYS A 125 37.55 17.93 10.39
CA CYS A 125 37.86 18.47 9.05
C CYS A 125 38.92 19.60 9.01
N PRO A 126 40.21 19.28 8.72
CA PRO A 126 41.27 20.28 8.62
C PRO A 126 41.14 21.28 7.45
N ASN A 127 40.17 21.12 6.54
CA ASN A 127 40.09 21.89 5.29
C ASN A 127 38.70 22.52 4.99
N CYS A 128 37.75 22.54 5.92
CA CYS A 128 36.45 23.19 5.70
C CYS A 128 36.53 24.72 5.89
N LYS A 129 36.63 25.47 4.79
CA LYS A 129 36.80 26.94 4.79
C LYS A 129 35.54 27.77 5.09
N TYR A 130 34.39 27.15 5.35
CA TYR A 130 33.13 27.86 5.60
C TYR A 130 32.27 27.10 6.62
N ALA A 131 32.57 27.26 7.91
CA ALA A 131 31.77 26.71 9.00
C ALA A 131 31.20 27.84 9.86
N GLN A 132 30.03 28.35 9.47
CA GLN A 132 29.08 28.95 10.40
C GLN A 132 27.68 28.39 10.06
N ASN A 133 27.18 27.56 10.98
CA ASN A 133 25.84 26.96 11.13
C ASN A 133 25.59 25.52 10.58
N ASP A 134 25.40 24.60 11.55
CA ASP A 134 24.54 23.39 11.66
C ASP A 134 24.89 21.97 11.13
N GLY A 135 24.91 20.99 12.08
CA GLY A 135 24.28 19.64 11.98
C GLY A 135 25.19 18.39 12.07
N CYS A 136 24.99 17.52 13.07
CA CYS A 136 25.61 16.18 13.20
C CYS A 136 24.77 15.09 12.52
N CYS A 137 25.39 14.11 11.84
CA CYS A 137 24.73 12.95 11.23
C CYS A 137 25.10 11.62 11.94
N PRO A 138 24.23 10.59 11.93
CA PRO A 138 24.51 9.28 12.52
C PRO A 138 25.71 8.56 11.89
N THR A 139 26.30 7.61 12.61
CA THR A 139 27.51 6.87 12.22
C THR A 139 27.33 6.18 10.87
N GLY A 140 28.30 6.37 9.96
CA GLY A 140 28.21 5.86 8.60
C GLY A 140 27.37 6.77 7.70
N ARG A 141 27.29 8.07 7.96
CA ARG A 141 26.80 9.06 6.97
C ARG A 141 27.70 10.28 6.94
N LYS A 142 27.83 10.94 5.78
CA LYS A 142 28.50 12.25 5.65
C LYS A 142 27.45 13.31 5.31
N LYS A 143 27.79 14.60 5.44
CA LYS A 143 27.02 15.74 4.92
C LYS A 143 27.80 16.29 3.73
N CYS A 144 27.18 16.56 2.58
CA CYS A 144 27.91 17.08 1.40
C CYS A 144 27.42 18.44 0.87
N GLU A 145 28.32 19.02 0.09
CA GLU A 145 28.53 20.42 -0.26
C GLU A 145 27.32 21.22 -0.75
N LYS A 146 27.33 22.51 -0.32
CA LYS A 146 26.69 23.76 -0.76
C LYS A 146 25.42 23.81 -1.63
N SER A 147 25.01 22.76 -2.34
CA SER A 147 23.90 22.75 -3.29
C SER A 147 22.74 21.81 -2.94
N ALA A 148 22.83 20.96 -1.90
CA ALA A 148 21.86 19.86 -1.69
C ALA A 148 21.03 19.88 -0.38
N GLY A 149 21.10 20.89 0.48
CA GLY A 149 20.25 20.96 1.68
C GLY A 149 20.69 20.05 2.87
N PRO A 150 19.89 19.95 3.95
CA PRO A 150 20.39 19.54 5.28
C PRO A 150 20.43 18.02 5.59
N GLU A 151 20.25 17.11 4.62
CA GLU A 151 20.09 15.67 4.87
C GLU A 151 21.41 14.86 4.98
N CYS A 152 21.34 13.68 5.62
CA CYS A 152 22.48 12.78 5.87
C CYS A 152 22.56 11.66 4.79
N ILE A 153 23.71 11.51 4.13
CA ILE A 153 23.98 10.57 3.00
C ILE A 153 24.85 9.38 3.40
N ASN A 154 24.63 8.20 2.79
CA ASN A 154 25.36 6.95 3.02
C ASN A 154 26.78 7.06 2.40
N PRO A 155 27.88 6.58 3.02
CA PRO A 155 29.26 6.92 2.63
C PRO A 155 29.72 6.17 1.37
N GLY A 156 28.87 5.30 0.83
CA GLY A 156 28.97 4.68 -0.49
C GLY A 156 27.60 4.46 -1.14
N GLY A 157 26.57 5.18 -0.67
CA GLY A 157 25.25 5.12 -1.29
C GLY A 157 25.25 5.89 -2.58
N LYS A 158 24.58 5.31 -3.56
CA LYS A 158 24.47 5.82 -4.91
C LYS A 158 23.47 6.96 -4.96
N ASN A 159 23.90 8.08 -5.56
CA ASN A 159 23.13 9.27 -5.81
C ASN A 159 22.18 9.09 -6.98
N GLU A 160 21.35 10.10 -7.22
CA GLU A 160 20.45 10.13 -8.37
C GLU A 160 21.24 9.83 -9.66
N THR A 161 20.69 8.97 -10.52
CA THR A 161 21.29 8.52 -11.80
C THR A 161 22.45 7.53 -11.70
N GLU A 162 22.92 7.17 -10.50
CA GLU A 162 23.99 6.18 -10.34
C GLU A 162 23.46 4.74 -10.38
N LYS A 163 24.17 3.87 -11.12
CA LYS A 163 23.73 2.49 -11.40
C LYS A 163 23.53 1.66 -10.15
N CYS A 164 22.34 1.13 -9.89
CA CYS A 164 22.04 0.30 -8.72
C CYS A 164 21.64 -1.13 -9.09
N GLU A 165 21.79 -2.06 -8.16
CA GLU A 165 21.25 -3.42 -8.29
C GLU A 165 20.01 -3.65 -7.39
N CYS A 166 19.95 -2.96 -6.24
CA CYS A 166 18.82 -2.96 -5.30
C CYS A 166 18.74 -1.66 -4.47
N ASP A 167 17.60 -1.43 -3.80
CA ASP A 167 17.32 -0.19 -3.04
C ASP A 167 18.32 0.12 -1.93
N ALA A 168 18.89 -0.91 -1.29
CA ALA A 168 19.85 -0.74 -0.20
C ALA A 168 21.16 -0.06 -0.62
N GLU A 169 21.46 -0.02 -1.93
CA GLU A 169 22.61 0.68 -2.48
C GLU A 169 22.38 2.18 -2.65
N CYS A 170 21.12 2.63 -2.64
CA CYS A 170 20.76 4.01 -2.90
C CYS A 170 20.84 4.88 -1.65
N ASN A 171 21.13 6.17 -1.83
CA ASN A 171 21.06 7.12 -0.72
C ASN A 171 19.61 7.23 -0.19
N PRO A 172 19.44 7.53 1.11
CA PRO A 172 18.11 7.70 1.72
C PRO A 172 17.24 8.68 0.91
N GLY A 173 15.98 8.31 0.65
CA GLY A 173 15.06 9.09 -0.18
C GLY A 173 15.08 8.72 -1.67
N LEU A 174 16.01 7.85 -2.09
CA LEU A 174 16.08 7.29 -3.43
C LEU A 174 15.72 5.79 -3.42
N VAL A 175 15.15 5.31 -4.51
CA VAL A 175 14.80 3.91 -4.79
C VAL A 175 15.49 3.45 -6.08
N CYS A 176 15.83 2.17 -6.17
CA CYS A 176 16.48 1.60 -7.34
C CYS A 176 15.44 1.37 -8.45
N SER A 177 15.46 2.22 -9.47
CA SER A 177 14.52 2.20 -10.59
C SER A 177 15.16 1.66 -11.87
N SER A 178 14.39 0.93 -12.68
CA SER A 178 14.85 0.33 -13.95
C SER A 178 14.26 1.03 -15.17
N LYS A 179 15.03 1.08 -16.26
CA LYS A 179 14.52 1.49 -17.57
C LYS A 179 13.49 0.49 -18.09
N LYS A 180 12.32 1.01 -18.49
CA LYS A 180 11.17 0.21 -18.97
C LYS A 180 11.54 -0.81 -20.07
N ASP A 181 12.33 -0.38 -21.06
CA ASP A 181 12.72 -1.23 -22.19
C ASP A 181 14.01 -2.03 -21.95
N ASP A 182 14.69 -1.80 -20.83
CA ASP A 182 15.92 -2.50 -20.46
C ASP A 182 16.02 -2.62 -18.92
N PRO A 183 15.41 -3.68 -18.34
CA PRO A 183 15.40 -3.89 -16.89
C PRO A 183 16.79 -4.08 -16.27
N SER A 184 17.82 -4.33 -17.10
CA SER A 184 19.21 -4.44 -16.66
C SER A 184 19.87 -3.07 -16.44
N ASN A 185 19.30 -2.02 -17.04
CA ASN A 185 19.75 -0.64 -16.88
C ASN A 185 18.95 0.04 -15.77
N LYS A 186 19.57 0.14 -14.60
CA LYS A 186 18.95 0.66 -13.37
C LYS A 186 19.73 1.83 -12.82
N ALA A 187 19.07 2.73 -12.11
CA ALA A 187 19.70 3.79 -11.34
C ALA A 187 18.91 4.16 -10.08
N CYS A 188 19.57 4.75 -9.09
CA CYS A 188 18.88 5.34 -7.95
C CYS A 188 18.10 6.57 -8.39
N CYS A 189 16.80 6.59 -8.15
CA CYS A 189 15.91 7.69 -8.49
C CYS A 189 15.10 8.13 -7.27
N PRO A 190 14.70 9.42 -7.17
CA PRO A 190 13.79 9.85 -6.12
C PRO A 190 12.51 9.02 -6.14
N GLN A 191 11.88 8.83 -4.99
CA GLN A 191 10.59 8.12 -4.93
C GLN A 191 9.57 8.75 -5.89
N GLY A 192 8.91 7.93 -6.71
CA GLY A 192 8.00 8.39 -7.78
C GLY A 192 8.68 8.85 -9.09
N LYS A 193 10.00 8.68 -9.21
CA LYS A 193 10.77 8.91 -10.46
C LYS A 193 11.25 7.57 -11.05
N GLU A 194 11.19 7.46 -12.37
CA GLU A 194 11.69 6.32 -13.14
C GLU A 194 12.98 6.64 -13.89
N TRP A 195 13.90 5.68 -13.94
CA TRP A 195 15.13 5.79 -14.72
C TRP A 195 14.85 5.59 -16.21
N ASP A 196 15.17 6.56 -17.07
CA ASP A 196 14.96 6.42 -18.52
C ASP A 196 16.21 5.93 -19.30
N GLY A 197 17.31 5.70 -18.58
CA GLY A 197 18.63 5.39 -19.13
C GLY A 197 19.59 6.58 -19.14
N SER A 198 19.13 7.79 -18.83
CA SER A 198 19.91 9.02 -18.81
C SER A 198 19.65 9.92 -17.60
N GLU A 199 18.39 10.05 -17.19
CA GLU A 199 17.97 10.84 -16.03
C GLU A 199 16.78 10.17 -15.32
N CYS A 200 16.56 10.56 -14.06
CA CYS A 200 15.39 10.13 -13.31
C CYS A 200 14.22 11.06 -13.66
N LYS A 201 13.28 10.55 -14.46
CA LYS A 201 12.10 11.28 -14.90
C LYS A 201 10.94 11.00 -13.96
N THR A 202 9.97 11.90 -13.89
CA THR A 202 8.73 11.58 -13.16
C THR A 202 8.10 10.33 -13.77
N ALA A 203 7.81 9.34 -12.93
CA ALA A 203 7.14 8.13 -13.37
C ALA A 203 5.81 8.51 -14.02
N PHE A 204 5.48 7.84 -15.12
CA PHE A 204 4.14 7.99 -15.67
C PHE A 204 3.13 7.40 -14.68
N CYS A 205 1.95 8.00 -14.60
CA CYS A 205 0.88 7.47 -13.77
C CYS A 205 0.58 6.03 -14.22
N SER A 206 0.62 5.13 -13.25
CA SER A 206 0.18 3.74 -13.35
C SER A 206 -0.56 3.40 -12.06
N TYR A 207 -1.33 2.32 -12.04
CA TYR A 207 -2.04 1.91 -10.83
C TYR A 207 -1.22 0.90 -10.02
N PRO A 208 -1.06 1.08 -8.69
CA PRO A 208 -1.48 2.24 -7.89
C PRO A 208 -0.61 3.48 -8.17
N CYS A 209 -1.22 4.67 -8.17
CA CYS A 209 -0.52 5.90 -8.53
C CYS A 209 0.40 6.44 -7.43
N GLU A 210 1.58 6.87 -7.83
CA GLU A 210 2.47 7.69 -7.01
C GLU A 210 2.07 9.17 -7.03
N PRO A 211 2.18 9.89 -5.90
CA PRO A 211 1.90 11.33 -5.84
C PRO A 211 2.75 12.12 -6.85
N GLY A 212 2.10 12.92 -7.70
CA GLY A 212 2.78 13.80 -8.65
C GLY A 212 3.28 13.10 -9.92
N CYS A 213 2.80 11.89 -10.23
CA CYS A 213 3.07 11.20 -11.48
C CYS A 213 2.65 12.03 -12.72
N ILE A 214 3.33 11.80 -13.86
CA ILE A 214 2.98 12.43 -15.13
C ILE A 214 1.94 11.58 -15.85
N LEU A 215 0.87 12.17 -16.37
CA LEU A 215 -0.11 11.43 -17.15
C LEU A 215 0.54 10.86 -18.44
N PRO A 216 0.43 9.56 -18.72
CA PRO A 216 0.86 9.01 -20.01
C PRO A 216 -0.01 9.55 -21.14
N ASP A 217 0.49 9.54 -22.38
CA ASP A 217 -0.30 9.99 -23.54
C ASP A 217 -1.52 9.10 -23.82
N LYS A 218 -1.49 7.84 -23.38
CA LYS A 218 -2.58 6.88 -23.58
C LYS A 218 -2.74 6.00 -22.35
N TRP A 219 -3.99 5.65 -22.06
CA TRP A 219 -4.34 4.66 -21.06
C TRP A 219 -5.57 3.89 -21.51
N ASP A 220 -5.61 2.58 -21.28
CA ASP A 220 -6.75 1.74 -21.62
C ASP A 220 -6.87 0.56 -20.64
N TRP A 221 -7.88 0.58 -19.78
CA TRP A 221 -8.14 -0.50 -18.82
C TRP A 221 -8.50 -1.85 -19.46
N ARG A 222 -8.80 -1.85 -20.76
CA ARG A 222 -8.99 -3.07 -21.55
C ARG A 222 -7.66 -3.76 -21.88
N ASN A 223 -6.54 -3.05 -21.78
CA ASN A 223 -5.22 -3.56 -22.11
C ASN A 223 -4.13 -2.79 -21.34
N VAL A 224 -3.99 -3.09 -20.05
CA VAL A 224 -2.85 -2.65 -19.24
C VAL A 224 -1.81 -3.76 -19.27
N ASN A 225 -0.73 -3.58 -20.04
CA ASN A 225 0.34 -4.57 -20.22
C ASN A 225 -0.17 -5.97 -20.68
N GLY A 226 -1.13 -6.01 -21.58
CA GLY A 226 -1.75 -7.26 -22.08
C GLY A 226 -2.90 -7.78 -21.22
N VAL A 227 -3.26 -7.08 -20.15
CA VAL A 227 -4.28 -7.50 -19.18
C VAL A 227 -5.54 -6.64 -19.31
N ASN A 228 -6.70 -7.29 -19.42
CA ASN A 228 -8.01 -6.65 -19.41
C ASN A 228 -8.63 -6.72 -18.01
N TYR A 229 -9.01 -5.56 -17.46
CA TYR A 229 -9.69 -5.45 -16.17
C TYR A 229 -11.19 -5.16 -16.28
N MET A 230 -11.69 -4.87 -17.48
CA MET A 230 -13.10 -4.56 -17.68
C MET A 230 -13.97 -5.82 -17.69
N SER A 231 -15.10 -5.78 -16.98
CA SER A 231 -16.16 -6.78 -17.09
C SER A 231 -16.76 -6.82 -18.51
N PRO A 232 -17.44 -7.90 -18.92
CA PRO A 232 -18.09 -8.00 -20.23
C PRO A 232 -19.07 -6.85 -20.51
N VAL A 233 -19.26 -6.51 -21.78
CA VAL A 233 -20.27 -5.51 -22.20
C VAL A 233 -21.67 -6.04 -21.94
N ARG A 234 -22.52 -5.17 -21.38
CA ARG A 234 -23.91 -5.47 -21.02
C ARG A 234 -24.88 -4.75 -21.95
N ASP A 235 -26.16 -5.08 -21.86
CA ASP A 235 -27.22 -4.49 -22.68
C ASP A 235 -28.41 -4.07 -21.81
N GLN A 236 -28.66 -2.75 -21.73
CA GLN A 236 -29.79 -2.17 -21.00
C GLN A 236 -31.13 -2.35 -21.72
N GLY A 237 -31.11 -2.77 -22.98
CA GLY A 237 -32.30 -2.92 -23.80
C GLY A 237 -33.10 -1.61 -23.92
N VAL A 238 -34.41 -1.69 -23.69
CA VAL A 238 -35.34 -0.57 -23.90
C VAL A 238 -35.46 0.38 -22.70
N CYS A 239 -34.91 0.00 -21.55
CA CYS A 239 -35.00 0.77 -20.32
C CYS A 239 -33.95 1.88 -20.30
N GLY A 240 -34.34 3.10 -19.91
CA GLY A 240 -33.45 4.25 -19.71
C GLY A 240 -32.56 4.14 -18.47
N SER A 241 -31.97 2.98 -18.22
CA SER A 241 -31.16 2.68 -17.02
C SER A 241 -29.66 2.81 -17.24
N CYS A 242 -29.20 3.58 -18.23
CA CYS A 242 -27.76 3.78 -18.49
C CYS A 242 -27.00 4.31 -17.26
N TRP A 243 -27.68 5.06 -16.39
CA TRP A 243 -27.17 5.52 -15.10
C TRP A 243 -26.79 4.37 -14.15
N ALA A 244 -27.58 3.29 -14.15
CA ALA A 244 -27.32 2.09 -13.35
C ALA A 244 -26.15 1.29 -13.95
N PHE A 245 -26.13 1.08 -15.27
CA PHE A 245 -25.04 0.36 -15.96
C PHE A 245 -23.69 1.09 -15.88
N SER A 246 -23.69 2.41 -15.98
CA SER A 246 -22.49 3.23 -15.80
C SER A 246 -21.92 3.06 -14.40
N THR A 247 -22.79 3.10 -13.39
CA THR A 247 -22.43 2.93 -11.99
C THR A 247 -21.88 1.53 -11.72
N VAL A 248 -22.60 0.49 -12.13
CA VAL A 248 -22.19 -0.90 -11.94
C VAL A 248 -20.89 -1.22 -12.67
N GLY A 249 -20.76 -0.83 -13.94
CA GLY A 249 -19.57 -1.11 -14.72
C GLY A 249 -18.29 -0.44 -14.19
N ALA A 250 -18.41 0.73 -13.54
CA ALA A 250 -17.30 1.34 -12.82
C ALA A 250 -16.91 0.54 -11.57
N VAL A 251 -17.89 0.13 -10.76
CA VAL A 251 -17.67 -0.68 -9.54
C VAL A 251 -17.01 -2.04 -9.88
N GLU A 252 -17.50 -2.73 -10.91
CA GLU A 252 -16.93 -4.01 -11.37
C GLU A 252 -15.49 -3.86 -11.85
N GLY A 253 -15.22 -2.83 -12.67
CA GLY A 253 -13.87 -2.54 -13.18
C GLY A 253 -12.90 -2.21 -12.04
N THR A 254 -13.30 -1.34 -11.11
CA THR A 254 -12.49 -1.00 -9.93
C THR A 254 -12.23 -2.22 -9.05
N TYR A 255 -13.22 -3.10 -8.83
CA TYR A 255 -13.01 -4.34 -8.07
C TYR A 255 -11.92 -5.22 -8.71
N ASN A 256 -11.99 -5.43 -10.03
CA ASN A 256 -11.03 -6.25 -10.75
C ASN A 256 -9.60 -5.68 -10.62
N ILE A 257 -9.46 -4.35 -10.65
CA ILE A 257 -8.18 -3.65 -10.52
C ILE A 257 -7.64 -3.76 -9.10
N GLU A 258 -8.44 -3.39 -8.09
CA GLU A 258 -8.04 -3.36 -6.68
C GLU A 258 -7.66 -4.74 -6.14
N ASN A 259 -8.29 -5.80 -6.66
CA ASN A 259 -8.02 -7.17 -6.25
C ASN A 259 -7.03 -7.90 -7.18
N ASN A 260 -6.44 -7.19 -8.15
CA ASN A 260 -5.57 -7.75 -9.19
C ASN A 260 -6.14 -9.03 -9.81
N CYS A 261 -7.42 -8.99 -10.16
CA CYS A 261 -8.19 -10.14 -10.64
C CYS A 261 -8.73 -9.88 -12.06
N PRO A 262 -7.86 -9.91 -13.08
CA PRO A 262 -8.31 -9.85 -14.46
C PRO A 262 -9.09 -11.12 -14.79
N GLY A 263 -10.39 -10.98 -15.02
CA GLY A 263 -11.30 -12.12 -15.27
C GLY A 263 -12.09 -12.60 -14.05
N CYS A 264 -12.08 -11.86 -12.93
CA CYS A 264 -13.14 -12.02 -11.94
C CYS A 264 -14.50 -11.83 -12.63
N ASP A 265 -15.42 -12.79 -12.44
CA ASP A 265 -16.80 -12.68 -12.93
C ASP A 265 -17.60 -11.75 -12.01
N THR A 266 -17.18 -10.48 -12.00
CA THR A 266 -17.92 -9.38 -11.38
C THR A 266 -19.09 -9.04 -12.29
N ASN A 267 -20.24 -9.57 -11.91
CA ASN A 267 -21.51 -9.40 -12.59
C ASN A 267 -22.54 -8.98 -11.55
N LEU A 268 -22.72 -7.67 -11.38
CA LEU A 268 -23.56 -7.07 -10.33
C LEU A 268 -24.93 -6.69 -10.88
N ALA A 269 -25.93 -6.63 -9.99
CA ALA A 269 -27.32 -6.45 -10.38
C ALA A 269 -27.66 -4.99 -10.69
N GLU A 270 -27.65 -4.59 -11.96
CA GLU A 270 -28.17 -3.28 -12.36
C GLU A 270 -29.65 -3.10 -11.98
N GLN A 271 -30.42 -4.19 -11.95
CA GLN A 271 -31.83 -4.17 -11.55
C GLN A 271 -32.04 -3.76 -10.11
N GLU A 272 -31.11 -4.06 -9.20
CA GLU A 272 -31.22 -3.62 -7.81
C GLU A 272 -31.19 -2.09 -7.75
N LEU A 273 -30.33 -1.44 -8.55
CA LEU A 273 -30.33 0.02 -8.62
C LEU A 273 -31.66 0.53 -9.17
N VAL A 274 -32.14 -0.01 -10.29
CA VAL A 274 -33.41 0.41 -10.91
C VAL A 274 -34.60 0.25 -9.94
N SER A 275 -34.67 -0.86 -9.23
CA SER A 275 -35.82 -1.21 -8.42
C SER A 275 -35.78 -0.66 -6.99
N CYS A 276 -34.60 -0.54 -6.39
CA CYS A 276 -34.44 -0.37 -4.94
C CYS A 276 -33.76 0.95 -4.53
N SER A 277 -33.01 1.60 -5.42
CA SER A 277 -32.13 2.69 -5.00
C SER A 277 -32.84 4.02 -4.76
N GLY A 278 -33.96 4.26 -5.44
CA GLY A 278 -34.58 5.58 -5.52
C GLY A 278 -33.75 6.61 -6.31
N ALA A 279 -32.68 6.19 -6.99
CA ALA A 279 -31.81 7.03 -7.80
C ALA A 279 -32.32 7.29 -9.22
N GLY A 280 -33.36 6.55 -9.65
CA GLY A 280 -33.93 6.65 -10.99
C GLY A 280 -34.91 5.53 -11.30
N SER A 281 -35.28 5.44 -12.56
CA SER A 281 -36.17 4.44 -13.15
C SER A 281 -35.73 4.15 -14.61
N CYS A 282 -36.57 3.44 -15.37
CA CYS A 282 -36.41 3.32 -16.81
C CYS A 282 -36.68 4.61 -17.60
N GLU A 283 -37.08 5.70 -16.95
CA GLU A 283 -37.20 7.03 -17.57
C GLU A 283 -35.92 7.88 -17.40
N GLY A 284 -34.92 7.37 -16.68
CA GLY A 284 -33.66 8.06 -16.38
C GLY A 284 -33.32 8.02 -14.90
N GLY A 285 -32.13 8.51 -14.55
CA GLY A 285 -31.63 8.51 -13.18
C GLY A 285 -30.25 9.15 -13.07
N ASP A 286 -29.79 9.29 -11.84
CA ASP A 286 -28.58 10.04 -11.50
C ASP A 286 -27.45 9.13 -10.98
N LEU A 287 -26.22 9.42 -11.39
CA LEU A 287 -25.04 8.62 -11.03
C LEU A 287 -24.67 8.73 -9.54
N ASP A 288 -24.75 9.93 -8.97
CA ASP A 288 -24.37 10.21 -7.58
C ASP A 288 -25.27 9.48 -6.57
N PRO A 289 -26.62 9.55 -6.65
CA PRO A 289 -27.50 8.77 -5.79
C PRO A 289 -27.34 7.25 -5.99
N ALA A 290 -27.05 6.78 -7.20
CA ALA A 290 -26.80 5.37 -7.47
C ALA A 290 -25.53 4.85 -6.76
N LEU A 291 -24.42 5.61 -6.85
CA LEU A 291 -23.19 5.31 -6.12
C LEU A 291 -23.38 5.41 -4.60
N SER A 292 -24.14 6.40 -4.14
CA SER A 292 -24.52 6.55 -2.74
C SER A 292 -25.32 5.35 -2.23
N PHE A 293 -26.21 4.78 -3.04
CA PHE A 293 -26.93 3.55 -2.68
C PHE A 293 -25.94 2.40 -2.46
N ILE A 294 -25.03 2.12 -3.41
CA ILE A 294 -24.06 1.02 -3.27
C ILE A 294 -23.17 1.23 -2.04
N LYS A 295 -22.74 2.46 -1.76
CA LYS A 295 -21.96 2.78 -0.56
C LYS A 295 -22.68 2.42 0.74
N ASN A 296 -23.98 2.70 0.81
CA ASN A 296 -24.76 2.61 2.04
C ASN A 296 -25.48 1.28 2.23
N LYS A 297 -25.75 0.56 1.14
CA LYS A 297 -26.56 -0.67 1.12
C LYS A 297 -25.85 -1.88 0.52
N ASN A 298 -24.67 -1.68 -0.08
CA ASN A 298 -23.99 -2.65 -0.93
C ASN A 298 -24.81 -2.93 -2.19
N ILE A 299 -24.26 -3.76 -3.08
CA ILE A 299 -24.94 -4.25 -4.27
C ILE A 299 -24.82 -5.77 -4.38
N VAL A 300 -25.88 -6.43 -4.80
CA VAL A 300 -25.96 -7.89 -4.95
C VAL A 300 -25.45 -8.31 -6.33
N PRO A 301 -24.99 -9.56 -6.49
CA PRO A 301 -24.68 -10.09 -7.81
C PRO A 301 -25.95 -10.20 -8.68
N GLU A 302 -25.76 -10.12 -10.00
CA GLU A 302 -26.80 -10.26 -11.01
C GLU A 302 -27.63 -11.54 -10.85
N SER A 303 -27.00 -12.62 -10.38
CA SER A 303 -27.67 -13.89 -10.10
C SER A 303 -28.76 -13.80 -9.02
N CYS A 304 -28.70 -12.78 -8.15
CA CYS A 304 -29.70 -12.56 -7.13
C CYS A 304 -30.86 -11.68 -7.61
N PHE A 305 -30.58 -10.65 -8.39
CA PHE A 305 -31.61 -9.78 -8.95
C PHE A 305 -31.38 -9.55 -10.44
N PRO A 306 -31.75 -10.55 -11.28
CA PRO A 306 -31.50 -10.48 -12.71
C PRO A 306 -32.14 -9.25 -13.37
N TYR A 307 -31.43 -8.70 -14.34
CA TYR A 307 -31.87 -7.56 -15.13
C TYR A 307 -33.10 -7.88 -15.97
N GLN A 308 -34.13 -7.04 -15.84
CA GLN A 308 -35.44 -7.23 -16.45
C GLN A 308 -35.80 -6.14 -17.47
N ALA A 309 -35.03 -5.05 -17.53
CA ALA A 309 -35.27 -3.93 -18.45
C ALA A 309 -36.65 -3.25 -18.30
N TYR A 310 -37.20 -3.21 -17.09
CA TYR A 310 -38.36 -2.40 -16.72
C TYR A 310 -38.34 -2.03 -15.23
N ASP A 311 -39.24 -1.14 -14.81
CA ASP A 311 -39.41 -0.72 -13.41
C ASP A 311 -40.06 -1.83 -12.56
N ALA A 312 -39.29 -2.87 -12.25
CA ALA A 312 -39.71 -3.95 -11.39
C ALA A 312 -39.75 -3.49 -9.91
N PRO A 313 -40.68 -4.03 -9.10
CA PRO A 313 -40.69 -3.77 -7.66
C PRO A 313 -39.46 -4.35 -6.95
N CYS A 314 -38.99 -3.68 -5.89
CA CYS A 314 -37.89 -4.13 -5.02
C CYS A 314 -38.27 -5.29 -4.08
N ASN A 315 -38.93 -6.33 -4.59
CA ASN A 315 -39.29 -7.53 -3.85
C ASN A 315 -39.02 -8.83 -4.63
N ASN A 316 -38.54 -8.71 -5.87
CA ASN A 316 -38.15 -9.84 -6.72
C ASN A 316 -36.68 -10.26 -6.54
N MET A 317 -36.01 -9.71 -5.54
CA MET A 317 -34.64 -10.08 -5.16
C MET A 317 -34.63 -11.47 -4.52
N CYS A 318 -33.56 -12.24 -4.72
CA CYS A 318 -33.41 -13.56 -4.13
C CYS A 318 -33.50 -13.54 -2.58
N SER A 319 -34.00 -14.64 -2.00
CA SER A 319 -34.45 -14.65 -0.60
C SER A 319 -33.35 -14.87 0.45
N ASN A 320 -32.11 -15.18 0.05
CA ASN A 320 -30.99 -15.48 0.96
C ASN A 320 -29.65 -14.99 0.37
N ASN A 321 -29.46 -13.67 0.35
CA ASN A 321 -28.20 -13.07 -0.09
C ASN A 321 -27.08 -13.27 0.93
N LEU A 322 -26.13 -14.14 0.59
CA LEU A 322 -24.88 -14.29 1.32
C LEU A 322 -23.74 -13.53 0.67
N GLU A 323 -23.89 -13.04 -0.57
CA GLU A 323 -22.85 -12.32 -1.30
C GLU A 323 -23.31 -10.90 -1.65
N PHE A 324 -22.46 -9.92 -1.35
CA PHE A 324 -22.67 -8.52 -1.72
C PHE A 324 -21.32 -7.83 -1.96
N TYR A 325 -21.36 -6.74 -2.72
CA TYR A 325 -20.20 -5.91 -3.01
C TYR A 325 -20.40 -4.55 -2.37
N SER A 326 -19.45 -4.16 -1.53
CA SER A 326 -19.42 -2.85 -0.89
C SER A 326 -18.39 -1.97 -1.56
N LEU A 327 -18.58 -0.66 -1.50
CA LEU A 327 -17.55 0.32 -1.82
C LEU A 327 -17.19 1.12 -0.57
N THR A 328 -15.91 1.40 -0.37
CA THR A 328 -15.46 2.18 0.78
C THR A 328 -15.86 3.65 0.62
N ASN A 329 -15.60 4.21 -0.55
CA ASN A 329 -16.03 5.56 -0.90
C ASN A 329 -16.15 5.76 -2.41
N TYR A 330 -16.84 6.82 -2.80
CA TYR A 330 -16.82 7.36 -4.15
C TYR A 330 -16.57 8.87 -4.08
N VAL A 331 -16.03 9.44 -5.15
CA VAL A 331 -15.60 10.85 -5.20
C VAL A 331 -16.02 11.45 -6.53
N ASP A 332 -16.60 12.66 -6.48
CA ASP A 332 -16.79 13.51 -7.65
C ASP A 332 -15.44 14.05 -8.14
N VAL A 333 -15.04 13.58 -9.32
CA VAL A 333 -13.78 13.94 -9.97
C VAL A 333 -14.00 14.89 -11.15
N SER A 334 -15.20 15.45 -11.29
CA SER A 334 -15.56 16.43 -12.31
C SER A 334 -14.63 17.64 -12.28
N GLY A 335 -14.42 18.24 -13.44
CA GLY A 335 -13.52 19.37 -13.62
C GLY A 335 -12.94 19.40 -15.03
N ASN A 336 -11.62 19.26 -15.13
CA ASN A 336 -10.91 19.31 -16.41
C ASN A 336 -10.41 17.91 -16.83
N ILE A 337 -9.96 17.83 -18.08
CA ILE A 337 -9.46 16.62 -18.71
C ILE A 337 -8.36 15.95 -17.87
N ASP A 338 -7.37 16.70 -17.40
CA ASP A 338 -6.23 16.13 -16.67
C ASP A 338 -6.64 15.55 -15.31
N LYS A 339 -7.57 16.22 -14.60
CA LYS A 339 -8.14 15.71 -13.35
C LYS A 339 -8.85 14.37 -13.57
N ILE A 340 -9.59 14.25 -14.67
CA ILE A 340 -10.33 13.03 -15.02
C ILE A 340 -9.38 11.92 -15.45
N LYS A 341 -8.37 12.22 -16.28
CA LYS A 341 -7.32 11.25 -16.63
C LYS A 341 -6.60 10.72 -15.39
N HIS A 342 -6.25 11.62 -14.47
CA HIS A 342 -5.60 11.23 -13.22
C HIS A 342 -6.50 10.31 -12.40
N ALA A 343 -7.76 10.68 -12.17
CA ALA A 343 -8.71 9.82 -11.47
C ALA A 343 -8.92 8.47 -12.17
N LEU A 344 -9.00 8.46 -13.50
CA LEU A 344 -9.18 7.25 -14.29
C LEU A 344 -8.02 6.24 -14.11
N ILE A 345 -6.78 6.73 -14.04
CA ILE A 345 -5.62 5.86 -13.82
C ILE A 345 -5.52 5.46 -12.34
N CYS A 346 -5.72 6.40 -11.43
CA CYS A 346 -5.40 6.19 -10.01
C CYS A 346 -6.51 5.52 -9.22
N ASN A 347 -7.76 5.61 -9.69
CA ASN A 347 -8.93 5.05 -9.01
C ASN A 347 -9.64 3.98 -9.86
N GLY A 348 -9.21 3.77 -11.11
CA GLY A 348 -9.86 2.86 -12.06
C GLY A 348 -10.93 3.53 -12.93
N PRO A 349 -11.72 2.73 -13.67
CA PRO A 349 -12.79 3.20 -14.53
C PRO A 349 -13.78 4.13 -13.81
N LEU A 350 -14.29 5.11 -14.54
CA LEU A 350 -15.16 6.15 -13.97
C LEU A 350 -16.59 5.97 -14.46
N SER A 351 -17.56 6.17 -13.57
CA SER A 351 -18.96 6.35 -13.95
C SER A 351 -19.13 7.79 -14.41
N VAL A 352 -19.47 8.01 -15.68
CA VAL A 352 -19.59 9.36 -16.25
C VAL A 352 -20.92 9.55 -16.99
N GLY A 353 -21.43 10.78 -17.02
CA GLY A 353 -22.68 11.12 -17.69
C GLY A 353 -22.51 12.31 -18.62
N THR A 354 -23.23 12.34 -19.74
CA THR A 354 -23.31 13.50 -20.65
C THR A 354 -24.76 13.88 -20.87
N LEU A 355 -25.06 15.18 -20.98
CA LEU A 355 -26.38 15.69 -21.34
C LEU A 355 -26.52 15.97 -22.84
N HIS A 356 -25.42 15.83 -23.59
CA HIS A 356 -25.34 16.10 -25.01
C HIS A 356 -25.31 14.82 -25.85
N TRP A 357 -25.94 13.74 -25.37
CA TRP A 357 -26.01 12.50 -26.13
C TRP A 357 -27.06 12.60 -27.25
N PRO A 358 -26.73 12.31 -28.52
CA PRO A 358 -27.70 12.36 -29.61
C PRO A 358 -28.82 11.33 -29.42
N ILE A 359 -30.06 11.79 -29.32
CA ILE A 359 -31.26 10.93 -29.22
C ILE A 359 -32.09 10.91 -30.52
N GLY A 360 -31.55 11.50 -31.59
CA GLY A 360 -32.18 11.57 -32.92
C GLY A 360 -32.83 12.92 -33.21
N ASN A 361 -33.14 13.19 -34.47
CA ASN A 361 -33.80 14.43 -34.94
C ASN A 361 -33.11 15.73 -34.49
N GLY A 362 -31.79 15.71 -34.31
CA GLY A 362 -31.02 16.86 -33.82
C GLY A 362 -31.25 17.20 -32.34
N GLN A 363 -31.91 16.32 -31.59
CA GLN A 363 -32.11 16.46 -30.15
C GLN A 363 -31.00 15.75 -29.37
N PHE A 364 -30.76 16.27 -28.17
CA PHE A 364 -29.80 15.74 -27.21
C PHE A 364 -30.51 15.34 -25.92
N GLY A 365 -29.99 14.30 -25.25
CA GLY A 365 -30.46 13.81 -23.97
C GLY A 365 -29.32 13.31 -23.08
N GLY A 366 -29.68 12.91 -21.87
CA GLY A 366 -28.77 12.31 -20.90
C GLY A 366 -28.34 10.89 -21.30
N HIS A 367 -27.06 10.56 -21.12
CA HIS A 367 -26.57 9.18 -21.21
C HIS A 367 -25.42 8.92 -20.25
N GLY A 368 -25.48 7.80 -19.51
CA GLY A 368 -24.43 7.32 -18.63
C GLY A 368 -23.55 6.26 -19.31
N ILE A 369 -22.24 6.36 -19.17
CA ILE A 369 -21.24 5.47 -19.77
C ILE A 369 -20.06 5.27 -18.81
N VAL A 370 -19.32 4.16 -18.94
CA VAL A 370 -18.10 3.96 -18.16
C VAL A 370 -16.90 4.49 -18.94
N LEU A 371 -16.17 5.45 -18.41
CA LEU A 371 -14.89 5.88 -18.97
C LEU A 371 -13.82 4.85 -18.61
N VAL A 372 -13.14 4.29 -19.61
CA VAL A 372 -12.17 3.18 -19.43
C VAL A 372 -10.76 3.52 -19.92
N GLY A 373 -10.59 4.61 -20.66
CA GLY A 373 -9.31 4.99 -21.22
C GLY A 373 -9.32 6.34 -21.92
N TYR A 374 -8.17 6.71 -22.47
CA TYR A 374 -8.00 7.86 -23.34
C TYR A 374 -6.82 7.69 -24.29
N ASP A 375 -6.81 8.50 -25.34
CA ASP A 375 -5.74 8.56 -26.33
C ASP A 375 -5.51 10.03 -26.74
N ASP A 376 -4.45 10.64 -26.21
CA ASP A 376 -4.09 12.03 -26.49
C ASP A 376 -3.58 12.22 -27.92
N THR A 377 -2.98 11.20 -28.53
CA THR A 377 -2.61 11.29 -29.95
C THR A 377 -3.84 11.52 -30.82
N ASN A 378 -4.98 10.95 -30.43
CA ASN A 378 -6.25 11.08 -31.13
C ASN A 378 -7.25 12.04 -30.45
N GLN A 379 -6.82 12.75 -29.39
CA GLN A 379 -7.62 13.72 -28.64
C GLN A 379 -9.01 13.18 -28.27
N ARG A 380 -9.06 11.99 -27.65
CA ARG A 380 -10.31 11.29 -27.36
C ARG A 380 -10.29 10.47 -26.09
N TRP A 381 -11.48 10.32 -25.52
CA TRP A 381 -11.84 9.35 -24.49
C TRP A 381 -12.18 7.99 -25.10
N ILE A 382 -12.01 6.94 -24.30
CA ILE A 382 -12.45 5.57 -24.59
C ILE A 382 -13.49 5.21 -23.53
N PHE A 383 -14.67 4.76 -23.95
CA PHE A 383 -15.75 4.40 -23.03
C PHE A 383 -16.37 3.05 -23.36
N LYS A 384 -16.86 2.37 -22.32
CA LYS A 384 -17.72 1.19 -22.39
C LYS A 384 -19.17 1.65 -22.40
N ASN A 385 -19.94 1.19 -23.40
CA ASN A 385 -21.37 1.46 -23.49
C ASN A 385 -22.18 0.27 -22.95
N SER A 386 -23.49 0.46 -22.81
CA SER A 386 -24.45 -0.52 -22.28
C SER A 386 -25.51 -0.93 -23.31
N TRP A 387 -25.15 -0.97 -24.59
CA TRP A 387 -26.07 -1.29 -25.70
C TRP A 387 -25.67 -2.59 -26.42
N GLY A 388 -25.07 -3.52 -25.68
CA GLY A 388 -24.62 -4.79 -26.18
C GLY A 388 -23.32 -4.71 -27.01
N ALA A 389 -22.68 -5.88 -27.17
CA ALA A 389 -21.39 -5.98 -27.83
C ALA A 389 -21.43 -5.68 -29.35
N ASN A 390 -22.62 -5.67 -29.97
CA ASN A 390 -22.76 -5.35 -31.40
C ASN A 390 -22.74 -3.85 -31.68
N TRP A 391 -22.83 -3.01 -30.66
CA TRP A 391 -22.76 -1.57 -30.81
C TRP A 391 -21.30 -1.08 -30.84
N GLY A 392 -21.00 -0.10 -31.69
CA GLY A 392 -19.67 0.52 -31.74
C GLY A 392 -18.56 -0.49 -32.05
N GLU A 393 -17.46 -0.40 -31.31
CA GLU A 393 -16.35 -1.35 -31.38
C GLU A 393 -16.45 -2.35 -30.23
N TYR A 394 -17.16 -3.45 -30.47
CA TYR A 394 -17.41 -4.51 -29.47
C TYR A 394 -18.05 -4.00 -28.18
N GLY A 395 -18.97 -3.02 -28.28
CA GLY A 395 -19.62 -2.36 -27.16
C GLY A 395 -18.88 -1.13 -26.61
N TYR A 396 -17.72 -0.78 -27.17
CA TYR A 396 -16.96 0.40 -26.80
C TYR A 396 -17.06 1.50 -27.84
N GLY A 397 -16.77 2.74 -27.42
CA GLY A 397 -16.78 3.90 -28.29
C GLY A 397 -15.75 4.94 -27.90
N TYR A 398 -15.73 6.02 -28.68
CA TYR A 398 -14.83 7.15 -28.49
C TYR A 398 -15.59 8.48 -28.46
N ILE A 399 -15.17 9.40 -27.59
CA ILE A 399 -15.65 10.79 -27.55
C ILE A 399 -14.44 11.70 -27.70
N SER A 400 -14.42 12.56 -28.73
CA SER A 400 -13.34 13.55 -28.86
C SER A 400 -13.42 14.59 -27.75
N TYR A 401 -12.28 15.13 -27.31
CA TYR A 401 -12.24 16.21 -26.32
C TYR A 401 -12.94 17.49 -26.79
N SER A 402 -13.10 17.67 -28.10
CA SER A 402 -13.83 18.79 -28.70
C SER A 402 -15.31 18.49 -28.98
N ASP A 403 -15.75 17.26 -28.73
CA ASP A 403 -17.14 16.85 -28.95
C ASP A 403 -18.06 17.46 -27.88
N PRO A 404 -19.29 17.91 -28.22
CA PRO A 404 -20.25 18.39 -27.23
C PRO A 404 -20.53 17.41 -26.08
N ARG A 405 -20.44 16.10 -26.34
CA ARG A 405 -20.56 15.03 -25.32
C ARG A 405 -19.42 15.03 -24.29
N ASN A 406 -18.36 15.81 -24.52
CA ASN A 406 -17.30 15.99 -23.55
C ASN A 406 -17.73 16.89 -22.37
N ASP A 407 -19.00 17.34 -22.32
CA ASP A 407 -19.61 17.81 -21.07
C ASP A 407 -19.63 16.74 -19.97
N LEU A 408 -19.28 15.48 -20.28
CA LEU A 408 -18.97 14.43 -19.31
C LEU A 408 -17.97 14.84 -18.24
N VAL A 409 -17.12 15.83 -18.53
CA VAL A 409 -16.18 16.35 -17.54
C VAL A 409 -16.88 17.01 -16.35
N ASN A 410 -18.16 17.33 -16.46
CA ASN A 410 -18.97 17.91 -15.39
C ASN A 410 -19.73 16.87 -14.54
N TYR A 411 -19.72 15.59 -14.95
CA TYR A 411 -20.47 14.52 -14.30
C TYR A 411 -19.63 13.23 -14.28
N SER A 412 -18.50 13.27 -13.58
CA SER A 412 -17.54 12.16 -13.52
C SER A 412 -17.28 11.72 -12.08
N PHE A 413 -17.49 10.43 -11.80
CA PHE A 413 -17.36 9.85 -10.46
C PHE A 413 -16.40 8.68 -10.47
N SER A 414 -15.48 8.68 -9.50
CA SER A 414 -14.58 7.55 -9.23
C SER A 414 -15.04 6.75 -8.01
N VAL A 415 -14.75 5.46 -8.00
CA VAL A 415 -15.05 4.54 -6.89
C VAL A 415 -13.73 4.02 -6.31
N ASN A 416 -13.72 3.70 -5.01
CA ASN A 416 -12.58 3.03 -4.39
C ASN A 416 -12.99 2.06 -3.26
N GLY A 417 -12.07 1.15 -2.97
CA GLY A 417 -12.17 0.16 -1.91
C GLY A 417 -13.35 -0.78 -2.09
N VAL A 418 -13.53 -1.30 -3.30
CA VAL A 418 -14.58 -2.24 -3.64
C VAL A 418 -14.22 -3.63 -3.10
N LYS A 419 -15.10 -4.19 -2.27
CA LYS A 419 -14.87 -5.48 -1.60
C LYS A 419 -16.06 -6.40 -1.79
N LYS A 420 -15.77 -7.66 -2.09
CA LYS A 420 -16.73 -8.75 -1.99
C LYS A 420 -16.85 -9.13 -0.51
N VAL A 421 -18.08 -9.16 -0.01
CA VAL A 421 -18.40 -9.56 1.35
C VAL A 421 -19.28 -10.79 1.28
N VAL A 422 -18.90 -11.81 2.03
CA VAL A 422 -19.66 -13.07 2.15
C VAL A 422 -20.11 -13.22 3.60
N SER A 423 -21.43 -13.32 3.82
CA SER A 423 -22.05 -13.46 5.14
C SER A 423 -22.18 -14.91 5.59
#